data_AF-A0A968AC75-F1
#
_entry.id   AF-A0A968AC75-F1
#
_cell.length_a   1.000
_cell.length_b   1.000
_cell.length_c   1.000
_cell.angle_alpha   90.00
_cell.angle_beta   90.00
_cell.angle_gamma   90.00
#
_symmetry.space_group_name_H-M   'P 1'
#
loop_
_entity.id
_entity.type
_entity.pdbx_description
1 polymer ?
#
loop_
_entity_poly.entity_id
_entity_poly.type
_entity_poly.pdbx_seq_one_letter_code
_entity_poly.pdbx_strand_id
1 'polypeptide(L)'
;MEIALNNLAPIVRKFSTVRSVSLFSRALALMLGGIHTWAAATSHSMNADGISYLDMGDAVFSGDWATGLSGVWSPLYAWILGAVMRLFDPPMQWEFPLVHIVNYLIFIFTFLAFEFFWKHLIQYHNRGLTEKGVGQRLVGWPDWAFW
;
A
#
# COMPACT_ATOMS: atom_id res chain seq x y z
N MET A 1 -17.87 0.87 -43.79
CA MET A 1 -17.95 0.64 -42.33
C MET A 1 -16.77 -0.19 -41.79
N GLU A 2 -16.11 -1.01 -42.61
CA GLU A 2 -14.98 -1.88 -42.23
C GLU A 2 -13.64 -1.15 -42.01
N ILE A 3 -13.42 -0.03 -42.72
CA ILE A 3 -12.18 0.78 -42.61
C ILE A 3 -12.07 1.50 -41.25
N ALA A 4 -13.20 1.86 -40.64
CA ALA A 4 -13.21 2.52 -39.33
C ALA A 4 -12.84 1.56 -38.18
N LEU A 5 -13.19 0.27 -38.30
CA LEU A 5 -12.89 -0.74 -37.28
C LEU A 5 -11.39 -1.11 -37.26
N ASN A 6 -10.74 -1.19 -38.43
CA ASN A 6 -9.30 -1.48 -38.51
C ASN A 6 -8.41 -0.38 -37.91
N ASN A 7 -8.85 0.88 -37.96
CA ASN A 7 -8.11 1.99 -37.36
C ASN A 7 -8.26 2.08 -35.82
N LEU A 8 -9.30 1.46 -35.26
CA LEU A 8 -9.55 1.42 -33.81
C LEU A 8 -8.86 0.24 -33.11
N ALA A 9 -8.64 -0.87 -33.81
CA ALA A 9 -7.97 -2.06 -33.29
C ALA A 9 -6.61 -1.80 -32.58
N PRO A 10 -5.67 -0.98 -33.11
CA PRO A 10 -4.41 -0.70 -32.44
C PRO A 10 -4.58 0.17 -31.18
N ILE A 11 -5.53 1.10 -31.17
CA ILE A 11 -5.83 1.96 -30.02
C ILE A 11 -6.43 1.12 -28.89
N VAL A 12 -7.43 0.29 -29.20
CA VAL A 12 -8.08 -0.61 -28.23
C VAL A 12 -7.07 -1.61 -27.65
N ARG A 13 -6.18 -2.19 -28.47
CA ARG A 13 -5.09 -3.08 -28.00
C ARG A 13 -4.12 -2.37 -27.05
N LYS A 14 -3.77 -1.11 -27.31
CA LYS A 14 -2.87 -0.34 -26.45
C LYS A 14 -3.49 -0.11 -25.07
N PHE A 15 -4.76 0.28 -25.02
CA PHE A 15 -5.49 0.48 -23.75
C PHE A 15 -5.70 -0.82 -22.96
N SER A 16 -6.00 -1.94 -23.63
CA SER A 16 -6.16 -3.23 -22.94
C SER A 16 -4.84 -3.75 -22.35
N THR A 17 -3.72 -3.49 -23.02
CA THR A 17 -2.39 -3.96 -22.56
C THR A 17 -1.94 -3.24 -21.29
N VAL A 18 -2.09 -1.92 -21.21
CA VAL A 18 -1.73 -1.15 -19.99
C VAL A 18 -2.58 -1.58 -18.79
N ARG A 19 -3.88 -1.82 -19.01
CA ARG A 19 -4.78 -2.31 -17.95
C ARG A 19 -4.39 -3.71 -17.47
N SER A 20 -4.01 -4.61 -18.38
CA SER A 20 -3.58 -5.97 -18.01
C SER A 20 -2.28 -5.98 -17.22
N VAL A 21 -1.29 -5.17 -17.63
CA VAL A 21 0.00 -5.04 -16.92
C VAL A 21 -0.21 -4.49 -15.51
N SER A 22 -1.08 -3.49 -15.36
CA SER A 22 -1.48 -2.93 -14.06
C SER A 22 -2.10 -3.98 -13.12
N LEU A 23 -3.06 -4.75 -13.62
CA LEU A 23 -3.72 -5.76 -12.81
C LEU A 23 -2.75 -6.87 -12.42
N PHE A 24 -1.86 -7.24 -13.34
CA PHE A 24 -0.81 -8.22 -13.08
C PHE A 24 0.18 -7.74 -12.01
N SER A 25 0.73 -6.52 -12.13
CA SER A 25 1.69 -6.00 -11.15
C SER A 25 1.08 -5.85 -9.75
N ARG A 26 -0.19 -5.42 -9.67
CA ARG A 26 -0.96 -5.41 -8.42
C ARG A 26 -1.10 -6.80 -7.81
N ALA A 27 -1.58 -7.76 -8.61
CA ALA A 27 -1.78 -9.12 -8.15
C ALA A 27 -0.45 -9.73 -7.68
N LEU A 28 0.63 -9.47 -8.41
CA LEU A 28 1.97 -9.90 -8.05
C LEU A 28 2.45 -9.27 -6.74
N ALA A 29 2.30 -7.95 -6.57
CA ALA A 29 2.71 -7.26 -5.35
C ALA A 29 1.95 -7.77 -4.12
N LEU A 30 0.63 -7.95 -4.24
CA LEU A 30 -0.20 -8.52 -3.18
C LEU A 30 0.18 -9.97 -2.89
N MET A 31 0.39 -10.79 -3.93
CA MET A 31 0.81 -12.19 -3.76
C MET A 31 2.16 -12.29 -3.05
N LEU A 32 3.16 -11.49 -3.46
CA LEU A 32 4.48 -11.48 -2.83
C LEU A 32 4.41 -11.03 -1.37
N GLY A 33 3.64 -9.98 -1.08
CA GLY A 33 3.40 -9.53 0.29
C GLY A 33 2.73 -10.62 1.14
N GLY A 34 1.71 -11.29 0.60
CA GLY A 34 1.03 -12.40 1.29
C GLY A 34 1.95 -13.59 1.55
N ILE A 35 2.81 -13.96 0.59
CA ILE A 35 3.81 -15.02 0.76
C ILE A 35 4.83 -14.64 1.83
N HIS A 36 5.30 -13.38 1.85
CA HIS A 36 6.22 -12.90 2.86
C HIS A 36 5.60 -12.96 4.27
N THR A 37 4.38 -12.46 4.41
CA THR A 37 3.61 -12.51 5.66
C THR A 37 3.37 -13.94 6.13
N TRP A 38 2.99 -14.84 5.21
CA TRP A 38 2.83 -16.26 5.53
C TRP A 38 4.14 -16.85 6.08
N ALA A 39 5.25 -16.67 5.35
CA ALA A 39 6.54 -17.22 5.74
C ALA A 39 7.00 -16.69 7.10
N ALA A 40 6.83 -15.38 7.34
CA ALA A 40 7.18 -14.74 8.60
C ALA A 40 6.30 -15.22 9.76
N ALA A 41 4.99 -15.36 9.54
CA ALA A 41 4.05 -15.89 10.53
C ALA A 41 4.36 -17.35 10.88
N THR A 42 4.59 -18.22 9.90
CA THR A 42 4.88 -19.65 10.16
C THR A 42 6.22 -19.87 10.85
N SER A 43 7.21 -19.01 10.57
CA SER A 43 8.54 -19.10 11.20
C SER A 43 8.60 -18.44 12.58
N HIS A 44 7.51 -17.82 13.05
CA HIS A 44 7.50 -17.00 14.27
C HIS A 44 8.63 -15.96 14.28
N SER A 45 8.94 -15.43 13.08
CA SER A 45 9.97 -14.41 12.89
C SER A 45 9.54 -13.13 13.60
N MET A 46 10.36 -12.61 14.50
CA MET A 46 10.13 -11.31 15.14
C MET A 46 11.48 -10.64 15.43
N ASN A 47 11.57 -9.34 15.17
CA ASN A 47 12.75 -8.54 15.52
C ASN A 47 12.54 -7.84 16.87
N ALA A 48 13.63 -7.34 17.45
CA ALA A 48 13.60 -6.60 18.71
C ALA A 48 12.69 -5.35 18.64
N ASP A 49 12.65 -4.70 17.47
CA ASP A 49 11.79 -3.53 17.25
C ASP A 49 10.31 -3.89 17.34
N GLY A 50 9.90 -5.02 16.76
CA GLY A 50 8.51 -5.49 16.81
C GLY A 50 8.05 -5.82 18.22
N ILE A 51 8.94 -6.43 19.03
CA ILE A 51 8.68 -6.64 20.46
C ILE A 51 8.53 -5.30 21.18
N SER A 52 9.43 -4.34 20.92
CA SER A 52 9.37 -3.01 21.52
C SER A 52 8.05 -2.30 21.18
N TYR A 53 7.55 -2.45 19.96
CA TYR A 53 6.25 -1.88 19.57
C TYR A 53 5.05 -2.56 20.24
N LEU A 54 5.13 -3.86 20.54
CA LEU A 54 4.12 -4.55 21.34
C LEU A 54 4.10 -4.04 22.78
N ASP A 55 5.27 -3.92 23.41
CA ASP A 55 5.41 -3.40 24.77
C ASP A 55 4.93 -1.94 24.87
N MET A 56 5.30 -1.11 23.90
CA MET A 56 4.79 0.27 23.82
C MET A 56 3.27 0.30 23.62
N GLY A 57 2.72 -0.61 22.81
CA GLY A 57 1.28 -0.74 22.62
C GLY A 57 0.57 -1.07 23.94
N ASP A 58 1.04 -2.07 24.67
CA ASP A 58 0.46 -2.46 25.96
C ASP A 58 0.58 -1.35 27.02
N ALA A 59 1.72 -0.65 27.05
CA ALA A 59 1.94 0.51 27.92
C ALA A 59 0.90 1.62 27.68
N VAL A 60 0.58 1.92 26.42
CA VAL A 60 -0.46 2.91 26.07
C VAL A 60 -1.84 2.50 26.60
N PHE A 61 -2.22 1.22 26.45
CA PHE A 61 -3.54 0.75 26.87
C PHE A 61 -3.66 0.46 28.38
N SER A 62 -2.54 0.27 29.07
CA SER A 62 -2.47 0.19 30.54
C SER A 62 -2.39 1.56 31.23
N GLY A 63 -2.27 2.65 30.46
CA GLY A 63 -2.23 4.02 30.95
C GLY A 63 -0.82 4.52 31.31
N ASP A 64 0.23 3.75 31.02
CA ASP A 64 1.63 4.17 31.12
C ASP A 64 2.07 4.89 29.84
N TRP A 65 1.63 6.15 29.72
CA TRP A 65 1.97 7.00 28.59
C TRP A 65 3.45 7.39 28.53
N ALA A 66 4.19 7.29 29.63
CA ALA A 66 5.62 7.63 29.67
C ALA A 66 6.45 6.58 28.92
N THR A 67 6.09 5.31 29.06
CA THR A 67 6.69 4.20 28.32
C THR A 67 6.08 4.06 26.92
N GLY A 68 4.77 4.33 26.79
CA GLY A 68 4.02 4.16 25.55
C GLY A 68 4.28 5.22 24.47
N LEU A 69 4.84 6.39 24.82
CA LEU A 69 5.13 7.47 23.90
C LEU A 69 6.64 7.72 23.78
N SER A 70 7.16 7.50 22.58
CA SER A 70 8.55 7.84 22.25
C SER A 70 8.59 8.80 21.07
N GLY A 71 9.42 9.83 21.14
CA GLY A 71 9.69 10.73 20.02
C GLY A 71 10.59 10.13 18.93
N VAL A 72 11.14 8.93 19.16
CA VAL A 72 12.02 8.22 18.23
C VAL A 72 11.24 7.18 17.42
N TRP A 73 10.22 6.57 18.02
CA TRP A 73 9.40 5.51 17.43
C TRP A 73 8.06 6.05 16.91
N SER A 74 7.42 5.33 15.99
CA SER A 74 6.14 5.76 15.43
C SER A 74 4.98 5.44 16.40
N PRO A 75 4.38 6.46 17.07
CA PRO A 75 3.37 6.20 18.12
C PRO A 75 2.10 5.57 17.54
N LEU A 76 1.70 5.99 16.33
CA LEU A 76 0.51 5.45 15.67
C LEU A 76 0.63 3.95 15.39
N TYR A 77 1.83 3.46 15.06
CA TYR A 77 2.05 2.05 14.81
C TYR A 77 1.91 1.22 16.10
N ALA A 78 2.51 1.69 17.20
CA ALA A 78 2.34 1.07 18.53
C ALA A 78 0.86 1.01 18.93
N TRP A 79 0.11 2.09 18.69
CA TRP A 79 -1.31 2.16 19.03
C TRP A 79 -2.15 1.19 18.20
N ILE A 80 -1.87 1.05 16.91
CA ILE A 80 -2.56 0.07 16.06
C ILE A 80 -2.30 -1.34 16.57
N LEU A 81 -1.05 -1.70 16.86
CA LEU A 81 -0.71 -3.02 17.38
C LEU A 81 -1.35 -3.28 18.74
N GLY A 82 -1.23 -2.35 19.69
CA GLY A 82 -1.86 -2.48 21.01
C GLY A 82 -3.38 -2.60 20.92
N ALA A 83 -4.04 -1.84 20.04
CA ALA A 83 -5.48 -1.93 19.83
C ALA A 83 -5.89 -3.30 19.28
N VAL A 84 -5.13 -3.83 18.32
CA VAL A 84 -5.36 -5.16 17.75
C VAL A 84 -5.15 -6.24 18.80
N MET A 85 -4.06 -6.20 19.57
CA MET A 85 -3.80 -7.18 20.63
C MET A 85 -4.91 -7.17 21.68
N ARG A 86 -5.38 -5.97 22.08
CA ARG A 86 -6.46 -5.84 23.06
C ARG A 86 -7.83 -6.27 22.51
N LEU A 87 -8.06 -6.08 21.21
CA LEU A 87 -9.33 -6.45 20.57
C LEU A 87 -9.44 -7.96 20.36
N PHE A 88 -8.36 -8.61 19.95
CA PHE A 88 -8.35 -10.03 19.62
C PHE A 88 -7.90 -10.94 20.75
N ASP A 89 -7.18 -10.40 21.75
CA ASP A 89 -6.63 -11.13 22.90
C ASP A 89 -6.01 -12.48 22.50
N PRO A 90 -5.06 -12.48 21.54
CA PRO A 90 -4.52 -13.72 21.00
C PRO A 90 -3.71 -14.47 22.08
N PRO A 91 -3.71 -15.80 22.08
CA PRO A 91 -2.76 -16.55 22.92
C PRO A 91 -1.32 -16.30 22.42
N MET A 92 -0.33 -16.44 23.30
CA MET A 92 1.08 -16.07 23.06
C MET A 92 1.67 -16.56 21.71
N GLN A 93 1.30 -17.75 21.25
CA GLN A 93 1.76 -18.29 19.95
C GLN A 93 1.26 -17.49 18.72
N TRP A 94 0.19 -16.72 18.87
CA TRP A 94 -0.47 -15.97 17.80
C TRP A 94 -0.12 -14.48 17.79
N GLU A 95 0.60 -13.96 18.79
CA GLU A 95 1.01 -12.55 18.83
C GLU A 95 1.84 -12.17 17.59
N PHE A 96 2.90 -12.92 17.29
CA PHE A 96 3.77 -12.61 16.16
C PHE A 96 3.09 -12.80 14.79
N PRO A 97 2.37 -13.91 14.54
CA PRO A 97 1.53 -14.03 13.34
C PRO A 97 0.56 -12.86 13.17
N LEU A 98 -0.08 -12.41 14.26
CA LEU A 98 -1.04 -11.30 14.20
C LEU A 98 -0.36 -9.97 13.82
N VAL A 99 0.84 -9.69 14.35
CA VAL A 99 1.65 -8.53 13.91
C VAL A 99 1.92 -8.58 12.41
N HIS A 100 2.31 -9.74 11.86
CA HIS A 100 2.58 -9.87 10.42
C HIS A 100 1.33 -9.66 9.57
N ILE A 101 0.17 -10.11 10.04
CA ILE A 101 -1.12 -9.86 9.39
C ILE A 101 -1.42 -8.36 9.41
N VAL A 102 -1.25 -7.68 10.54
CA VAL A 102 -1.45 -6.22 10.64
C VAL A 102 -0.52 -5.47 9.69
N ASN A 103 0.76 -5.84 9.65
CA ASN A 103 1.73 -5.25 8.73
C ASN A 103 1.32 -5.42 7.26
N TYR A 104 0.78 -6.59 6.91
CA TYR A 104 0.26 -6.84 5.57
C TYR A 104 -0.96 -5.98 5.24
N LEU A 105 -1.87 -5.78 6.19
CA LEU A 105 -3.02 -4.89 6.03
C LEU A 105 -2.59 -3.43 5.85
N ILE A 106 -1.60 -2.97 6.63
CA ILE A 106 -0.99 -1.64 6.47
C ILE A 106 -0.33 -1.50 5.09
N PHE A 107 0.37 -2.54 4.63
CA PHE A 107 0.94 -2.59 3.29
C PHE A 107 -0.14 -2.45 2.21
N ILE A 108 -1.20 -3.26 2.26
CA ILE A 108 -2.32 -3.19 1.31
C ILE A 108 -2.92 -1.78 1.30
N PHE A 109 -3.21 -1.23 2.48
CA PHE A 109 -3.79 0.11 2.60
C PHE A 109 -2.87 1.18 2.00
N THR A 110 -1.58 1.15 2.34
CA THR A 110 -0.59 2.11 1.84
C THR A 110 -0.41 1.99 0.33
N PHE A 111 -0.40 0.76 -0.19
CA PHE A 111 -0.32 0.49 -1.62
C PHE A 111 -1.52 1.06 -2.38
N LEU A 112 -2.75 0.85 -1.89
CA LEU A 112 -3.96 1.42 -2.47
C LEU A 112 -3.99 2.96 -2.36
N ALA A 113 -3.56 3.51 -1.23
CA ALA A 113 -3.47 4.95 -1.02
C ALA A 113 -2.45 5.60 -1.98
N PHE A 114 -1.28 4.97 -2.16
CA PHE A 114 -0.27 5.39 -3.12
C PHE A 114 -0.82 5.37 -4.53
N GLU A 115 -1.50 4.30 -4.95
CA GLU A 115 -2.13 4.24 -6.27
C GLU A 115 -3.16 5.34 -6.47
N PHE A 116 -4.02 5.57 -5.48
CA PHE A 116 -5.03 6.62 -5.52
C PHE A 116 -4.38 7.99 -5.67
N PHE A 117 -3.37 8.29 -4.84
CA PHE A 117 -2.62 9.53 -4.87
C PHE A 117 -1.93 9.73 -6.23
N TRP A 118 -1.19 8.74 -6.69
CA TRP A 118 -0.45 8.79 -7.95
C TRP A 118 -1.37 9.02 -9.15
N LYS A 119 -2.53 8.33 -9.16
CA LYS A 119 -3.54 8.51 -10.21
C LYS A 119 -4.05 9.95 -10.27
N HIS A 120 -4.36 10.54 -9.11
CA HIS A 120 -4.86 11.91 -9.05
C HIS A 120 -3.79 12.94 -9.37
N LEU A 121 -2.55 12.71 -8.97
CA LEU A 121 -1.41 13.59 -9.27
C LEU A 121 -1.18 13.71 -10.78
N ILE A 122 -1.16 12.59 -11.51
CA ILE A 122 -1.00 12.58 -12.96
C ILE A 122 -2.18 13.27 -13.65
N GLN A 123 -3.42 12.98 -13.20
CA GLN A 123 -4.60 13.63 -13.77
C GLN A 123 -4.57 15.15 -13.55
N TYR A 124 -4.18 15.61 -12.36
CA TYR A 124 -4.03 17.02 -12.06
C TYR A 124 -2.97 17.68 -12.97
N HIS A 125 -1.81 17.02 -13.12
CA HIS A 125 -0.75 17.50 -14.00
C HIS A 125 -1.22 17.61 -15.47
N ASN A 126 -1.85 16.57 -16.01
CA ASN A 126 -2.30 16.54 -17.41
C ASN A 126 -3.44 17.54 -17.69
N ARG A 127 -4.32 17.81 -16.72
CA ARG A 127 -5.34 18.87 -16.81
C ARG A 127 -4.71 20.25 -16.91
N GLY A 128 -3.73 20.55 -16.07
CA GLY A 128 -3.01 21.83 -16.08
C GLY A 128 -2.26 22.12 -17.39
N LEU A 129 -1.84 21.08 -18.12
CA LEU A 129 -1.24 21.22 -19.46
C LEU A 129 -2.28 21.57 -20.54
N THR A 130 -3.50 21.06 -20.40
CA THR A 130 -4.59 21.28 -21.37
C THR A 130 -5.19 22.68 -21.21
N GLU A 131 -5.34 23.15 -19.97
CA GLU A 131 -5.93 24.46 -19.66
C GLU A 131 -5.00 25.63 -20.01
N LYS A 132 -3.67 25.48 -19.91
CA LYS A 132 -2.73 26.58 -20.13
C LYS A 132 -2.44 26.92 -21.60
N GLY A 133 -2.97 26.16 -22.57
CA GLY A 133 -2.86 26.50 -24.00
C GLY A 133 -1.44 26.82 -24.49
N VAL A 134 -0.40 26.29 -23.83
CA VAL A 134 0.98 26.74 -24.09
C VAL A 134 1.49 26.02 -25.32
N GLY A 135 1.82 26.79 -26.36
CA GLY A 135 2.51 26.36 -27.58
C GLY A 135 3.94 25.85 -27.38
N GLN A 136 4.26 25.29 -26.21
CA GLN A 136 5.47 24.51 -25.96
C GLN A 136 5.05 23.06 -25.71
N ARG A 137 5.73 22.13 -26.38
CA ARG A 137 5.57 20.67 -26.21
C ARG A 137 5.93 20.26 -24.76
N LEU A 138 5.09 20.57 -23.79
CA LEU A 138 5.08 19.84 -22.52
C LEU A 138 4.39 18.52 -22.84
N VAL A 139 5.20 17.49 -23.09
CA VAL A 139 4.73 16.13 -23.30
C VAL A 139 4.02 15.72 -22.02
N GLY A 140 2.69 15.64 -22.05
CA GLY A 140 1.91 15.09 -20.95
C GLY A 140 2.40 13.69 -20.61
N TRP A 141 2.29 13.31 -19.35
CA TRP A 141 2.78 12.00 -18.93
C TRP A 141 2.00 10.92 -19.68
N PRO A 142 2.69 9.98 -20.33
CA PRO A 142 2.03 8.96 -21.12
C PRO A 142 1.16 8.06 -20.25
N ASP A 143 0.12 7.47 -20.82
CA ASP A 143 -0.86 6.65 -20.08
C ASP A 143 -0.26 5.41 -19.39
N TRP A 144 0.96 5.01 -19.78
CA TRP A 144 1.70 3.97 -19.10
C TRP A 144 2.42 4.46 -17.85
N ALA A 145 2.62 5.77 -17.62
CA ALA A 145 3.28 6.31 -16.42
C ALA A 145 2.57 6.00 -15.09
N PHE A 146 1.40 5.37 -15.17
CA PHE A 146 0.73 4.75 -14.04
C PHE A 146 1.41 3.42 -13.60
N TRP A 147 2.29 2.82 -14.42
CA TRP A 147 2.87 1.48 -14.29
C TRP A 147 4.32 1.37 -14.79
#